data_AF-A0A524C5M8-F1
#
_entry.id   AF-A0A524C5M8-F1
#
_cell.length_a   1.000
_cell.length_b   1.000
_cell.length_c   1.000
_cell.angle_alpha   90.00
_cell.angle_beta   90.00
_cell.angle_gamma   90.00
#
_symmetry.space_group_name_H-M   'P 1'
#
loop_
_entity.id
_entity.type
_entity.pdbx_description
1 polymer ?
#
loop_
_entity_poly.entity_id
_entity_poly.type
_entity_poly.pdbx_seq_one_letter_code
_entity_poly.pdbx_strand_id
1 'polypeptide(L)'
;GLLYLVEVFLAIAEEPGPKPELENIWRILLFNQDHNILRGTIADQPYLLAKRRYDQAIEKAQNLLEETVGKVASKVKQLEGGQSYAVFNPSSWLRTDVVRVPLSQDVGGASHIVVEDSDGTSVLCQVLRNEDAEGPPEVLFLAEDVPSLGYRAFTIKESDEKPQYDTSLRVGKDWMESKSTIVEFDGFNGTLTRLYDKRNQFELLTANANCLTLETDVGDLYRSSSSDLSGEDSVITSLRSSAKIRMIERGPLRSVAEVTTNVHSFPVRQLVTIYEGIPRIDLETHIDFKGQDTRATLRFPLSVFTNEVTVGAQFTAEDRHLEVSCPEDRVLGGAAPFPALDWVDCSGPDNGVMLSVPGVHEFQFKDGVLAFTLFRSVDHLSRGLDDDNKVTTTAVEKGHHSYRYCISSHHGDWRDGDVWRISHEHRLPLIAYPLDDSSRGDTVEGSMLRINGNELMITCFKPTQRENEYIIRFYEPKGESGKSELSFSRVIQSVRLVDLCEKDVGELTFSGNRVEIPIDAYSIVTLRVSLGDELQ
;
A
#
# COMPACT_ATOMS: atom_id res chain seq x y z
N GLY A 1 -7.29 -6.00 1.27
CA GLY A 1 -7.49 -4.58 1.59
C GLY A 1 -8.89 -4.32 2.07
N LEU A 2 -9.84 -4.08 1.15
CA LEU A 2 -11.21 -3.65 1.50
C LEU A 2 -11.94 -4.55 2.51
N LEU A 3 -11.98 -5.87 2.31
CA LEU A 3 -12.69 -6.77 3.24
C LEU A 3 -12.07 -6.81 4.63
N TYR A 4 -10.74 -6.72 4.72
CA TYR A 4 -10.04 -6.58 5.99
C TYR A 4 -10.48 -5.29 6.71
N LEU A 5 -10.52 -4.16 6.01
CA LEU A 5 -10.97 -2.90 6.59
C LEU A 5 -12.43 -3.01 7.07
N VAL A 6 -13.34 -3.56 6.25
CA VAL A 6 -14.73 -3.78 6.65
C VAL A 6 -14.81 -4.59 7.93
N GLU A 7 -14.10 -5.71 8.04
CA GLU A 7 -14.10 -6.54 9.25
C GLU A 7 -13.56 -5.80 10.48
N VAL A 8 -12.45 -5.09 10.32
CA VAL A 8 -11.84 -4.29 11.39
C VAL A 8 -12.81 -3.22 11.88
N PHE A 9 -13.41 -2.45 10.98
CA PHE A 9 -14.37 -1.41 11.36
C PHE A 9 -15.66 -1.98 11.91
N LEU A 10 -16.10 -3.18 11.48
CA LEU A 10 -17.24 -3.86 12.10
C LEU A 10 -16.91 -4.24 13.55
N ALA A 11 -15.69 -4.72 13.79
CA ALA A 11 -15.22 -5.05 15.12
C ALA A 11 -15.12 -3.80 16.02
N ILE A 12 -14.53 -2.72 15.52
CA ILE A 12 -14.41 -1.43 16.24
C ILE A 12 -15.79 -0.79 16.47
N ALA A 13 -16.73 -0.93 15.52
CA ALA A 13 -18.11 -0.49 15.69
C ALA A 13 -18.90 -1.33 16.69
N GLU A 14 -18.38 -2.49 17.09
CA GLU A 14 -19.04 -3.48 17.94
C GLU A 14 -20.32 -4.04 17.31
N GLU A 15 -20.33 -4.11 15.99
CA GLU A 15 -21.45 -4.65 15.24
C GLU A 15 -21.40 -6.19 15.26
N PRO A 16 -22.54 -6.87 15.40
CA PRO A 16 -22.58 -8.33 15.33
C PRO A 16 -22.17 -8.82 13.92
N GLY A 17 -21.51 -9.97 13.86
CA GLY A 17 -21.07 -10.59 12.61
C GLY A 17 -21.41 -12.07 12.48
N PRO A 18 -21.01 -12.73 11.39
CA PRO A 18 -20.74 -12.13 10.08
C PRO A 18 -22.05 -11.69 9.40
N LYS A 19 -22.02 -10.57 8.67
CA LYS A 19 -23.14 -10.14 7.83
C LYS A 19 -23.27 -11.06 6.59
N PRO A 20 -24.47 -11.54 6.21
CA PRO A 20 -24.65 -12.40 5.03
C PRO A 20 -24.11 -11.78 3.73
N GLU A 21 -24.20 -10.45 3.60
CA GLU A 21 -23.64 -9.73 2.46
C GLU A 21 -22.12 -9.84 2.40
N LEU A 22 -21.43 -9.63 3.53
CA LEU A 22 -19.97 -9.75 3.62
C LEU A 22 -19.50 -11.17 3.29
N GLU A 23 -20.22 -12.19 3.77
CA GLU A 23 -19.95 -13.58 3.42
C GLU A 23 -20.06 -13.83 1.91
N ASN A 24 -21.08 -13.27 1.26
CA ASN A 24 -21.23 -13.38 -0.18
C ASN A 24 -20.09 -12.70 -0.94
N ILE A 25 -19.61 -11.54 -0.47
CA ILE A 25 -18.46 -10.85 -1.08
C ILE A 25 -17.18 -11.70 -0.92
N TRP A 26 -16.93 -12.28 0.25
CA TRP A 26 -15.84 -13.22 0.47
C TRP A 26 -15.90 -14.43 -0.47
N ARG A 27 -17.08 -15.01 -0.65
CA ARG A 27 -17.28 -16.14 -1.59
C ARG A 27 -16.94 -15.74 -3.03
N ILE A 28 -17.29 -14.52 -3.46
CA ILE A 28 -16.93 -14.02 -4.80
C ILE A 28 -15.41 -13.88 -4.93
N LEU A 29 -14.75 -13.27 -3.94
CA LEU A 29 -13.29 -13.13 -3.93
C LEU A 29 -12.60 -14.50 -3.99
N LEU A 30 -12.96 -15.42 -3.09
CA LEU A 30 -12.35 -16.75 -3.01
C LEU A 30 -12.61 -17.58 -4.28
N PHE A 31 -13.80 -17.46 -4.89
CA PHE A 31 -14.08 -18.13 -6.16
C PHE A 31 -13.16 -17.64 -7.28
N ASN A 32 -12.91 -16.32 -7.34
CA ASN A 32 -12.00 -15.74 -8.33
C ASN A 32 -10.50 -15.95 -7.99
N GLN A 33 -10.18 -16.56 -6.85
CA GLN A 33 -8.82 -16.98 -6.49
C GLN A 33 -8.49 -18.41 -6.94
N ASP A 34 -9.38 -19.08 -7.71
CA ASP A 34 -8.98 -20.27 -8.44
C ASP A 34 -7.71 -19.98 -9.26
N HIS A 35 -6.77 -20.92 -9.26
CA HIS A 35 -5.47 -20.76 -9.91
C HIS A 35 -5.56 -20.37 -11.39
N ASN A 36 -6.58 -20.81 -12.14
CA ASN A 36 -6.72 -20.39 -13.53
C ASN A 36 -7.22 -18.95 -13.63
N ILE A 37 -8.18 -18.57 -12.77
CA ILE A 37 -8.74 -17.22 -12.78
C ILE A 37 -7.72 -16.20 -12.28
N LEU A 38 -7.06 -16.48 -11.15
CA LEU A 38 -6.11 -15.58 -10.51
C LEU A 38 -4.85 -15.36 -11.36
N ARG A 39 -4.36 -16.41 -12.02
CA ARG A 39 -3.23 -16.30 -12.97
C ARG A 39 -3.62 -15.65 -14.29
N GLY A 40 -4.93 -15.44 -14.51
CA GLY A 40 -5.45 -14.94 -15.79
C GLY A 40 -5.41 -15.98 -16.91
N THR A 41 -4.98 -17.23 -16.67
CA THR A 41 -4.83 -18.30 -17.67
C THR A 41 -6.16 -18.97 -18.00
N ILE A 42 -7.14 -18.17 -18.42
CA ILE A 42 -8.50 -18.59 -18.77
C ILE A 42 -8.98 -17.92 -20.05
N ALA A 43 -9.98 -18.52 -20.68
CA ALA A 43 -10.59 -17.94 -21.88
C ALA A 43 -11.28 -16.59 -21.59
N ASP A 44 -11.44 -15.79 -22.65
CA ASP A 44 -12.00 -14.43 -22.58
C ASP A 44 -13.34 -14.35 -21.82
N GLN A 45 -14.27 -15.27 -22.05
CA GLN A 45 -15.61 -15.22 -21.44
C GLN A 45 -15.57 -15.45 -19.91
N PRO A 46 -14.95 -16.52 -19.40
CA PRO A 46 -14.66 -16.65 -17.96
C PRO A 46 -13.93 -15.44 -17.37
N TYR A 47 -12.93 -14.88 -18.07
CA TYR A 47 -12.19 -13.71 -17.59
C TYR A 47 -13.11 -12.49 -17.41
N LEU A 48 -13.90 -12.16 -18.44
CA LEU A 48 -14.85 -11.04 -18.37
C LEU A 48 -15.91 -11.24 -17.28
N LEU A 49 -16.32 -12.49 -17.03
CA LEU A 49 -17.22 -12.81 -15.91
C LEU A 49 -16.54 -12.59 -14.55
N ALA A 50 -15.30 -13.06 -14.38
CA ALA A 50 -14.52 -12.87 -13.16
C ALA A 50 -14.31 -11.37 -12.88
N LYS A 51 -13.94 -10.58 -13.90
CA LYS A 51 -13.80 -9.14 -13.80
C LYS A 51 -15.10 -8.47 -13.33
N ARG A 52 -16.24 -8.75 -13.96
CA ARG A 52 -17.54 -8.18 -13.54
C ARG A 52 -17.89 -8.53 -12.10
N ARG A 53 -17.56 -9.74 -11.64
CA ARG A 53 -17.77 -10.17 -10.26
C ARG A 53 -16.86 -9.41 -9.29
N TYR A 54 -15.60 -9.18 -9.66
CA TYR A 54 -14.70 -8.32 -8.88
C TYR A 54 -15.23 -6.89 -8.79
N ASP A 55 -15.64 -6.29 -9.91
CA ASP A 55 -16.19 -4.93 -9.94
C ASP A 55 -17.38 -4.82 -8.96
N GLN A 56 -18.32 -5.77 -8.99
CA GLN A 56 -19.47 -5.82 -8.06
C GLN A 56 -19.06 -6.04 -6.60
N ALA A 57 -18.08 -6.91 -6.34
CA ALA A 57 -17.58 -7.19 -4.99
C ALA A 57 -16.88 -5.96 -4.39
N ILE A 58 -16.10 -5.24 -5.20
CA ILE A 58 -15.40 -4.01 -4.81
C ILE A 58 -16.41 -2.92 -4.46
N GLU A 59 -17.39 -2.66 -5.33
CA GLU A 59 -18.43 -1.65 -5.10
C GLU A 59 -19.20 -1.91 -3.79
N LYS A 60 -19.63 -3.16 -3.58
CA LYS A 60 -20.34 -3.54 -2.34
C LYS A 60 -19.46 -3.43 -1.10
N ALA A 61 -18.20 -3.84 -1.20
CA ALA A 61 -17.27 -3.72 -0.08
C ALA A 61 -16.98 -2.26 0.28
N GLN A 62 -16.88 -1.36 -0.71
CA GLN A 62 -16.72 0.08 -0.50
C GLN A 62 -17.94 0.67 0.21
N ASN A 63 -19.15 0.36 -0.24
CA ASN A 63 -20.38 0.84 0.40
C ASN A 63 -20.49 0.35 1.86
N LEU A 64 -20.16 -0.92 2.11
CA LEU A 64 -20.18 -1.48 3.46
C LEU A 64 -19.07 -0.88 4.35
N LEU A 65 -17.90 -0.57 3.77
CA LEU A 65 -16.83 0.11 4.48
C LEU A 65 -17.26 1.52 4.89
N GLU A 66 -17.82 2.29 3.96
CA GLU A 66 -18.34 3.65 4.20
C GLU A 66 -19.38 3.65 5.34
N GLU A 67 -20.38 2.76 5.28
CA GLU A 67 -21.41 2.61 6.32
C GLU A 67 -20.77 2.33 7.69
N THR A 68 -19.81 1.41 7.71
CA THR A 68 -19.23 0.93 8.96
C THR A 68 -18.26 1.95 9.58
N VAL A 69 -17.45 2.62 8.75
CA VAL A 69 -16.59 3.73 9.21
C VAL A 69 -17.47 4.86 9.76
N GLY A 70 -18.57 5.21 9.09
CA GLY A 70 -19.53 6.20 9.59
C GLY A 70 -20.14 5.83 10.94
N LYS A 71 -20.42 4.54 11.19
CA LYS A 71 -20.86 4.06 12.52
C LYS A 71 -19.80 4.27 13.58
N VAL A 72 -18.54 3.97 13.29
CA VAL A 72 -17.44 4.24 14.24
C VAL A 72 -17.28 5.74 14.46
N ALA A 73 -17.30 6.54 13.40
CA ALA A 73 -17.20 7.99 13.46
C ALA A 73 -18.31 8.62 14.31
N SER A 74 -19.54 8.09 14.28
CA SER A 74 -20.64 8.60 15.11
C SER A 74 -20.42 8.42 16.62
N LYS A 75 -19.48 7.55 17.02
CA LYS A 75 -19.03 7.35 18.41
C LYS A 75 -17.81 8.19 18.79
N VAL A 76 -17.31 9.03 17.88
CA VAL A 76 -16.21 9.97 18.15
C VAL A 76 -16.79 11.32 18.56
N LYS A 77 -16.11 12.01 19.48
CA LYS A 77 -16.49 13.36 19.86
C LYS A 77 -16.20 14.33 18.73
N GLN A 78 -17.23 15.05 18.30
CA GLN A 78 -17.07 16.18 17.39
C GLN A 78 -16.31 17.31 18.09
N LEU A 79 -15.26 17.81 17.45
CA LEU A 79 -14.51 18.97 17.92
C LEU A 79 -15.19 20.27 17.43
N GLU A 80 -15.15 21.31 18.27
CA GLU A 80 -15.77 22.60 17.99
C GLU A 80 -14.85 23.55 17.20
N GLY A 81 -15.46 24.57 16.56
CA GLY A 81 -14.73 25.68 15.96
C GLY A 81 -14.25 25.47 14.53
N GLY A 82 -14.70 24.41 13.83
CA GLY A 82 -14.37 24.16 12.44
C GLY A 82 -14.97 22.85 11.90
N GLN A 83 -14.53 22.44 10.71
CA GLN A 83 -14.88 21.16 10.12
C GLN A 83 -14.04 20.07 10.76
N SER A 84 -14.69 19.10 11.40
CA SER A 84 -14.01 18.05 12.18
C SER A 84 -13.96 16.72 11.43
N TYR A 85 -12.88 15.98 11.63
CA TYR A 85 -12.63 14.67 11.02
C TYR A 85 -12.09 13.70 12.06
N ALA A 86 -12.54 12.44 12.01
CA ALA A 86 -11.85 11.34 12.68
C ALA A 86 -10.91 10.66 11.68
N VAL A 87 -9.64 10.51 12.07
CA VAL A 87 -8.64 9.77 11.31
C VAL A 87 -8.41 8.42 11.97
N PHE A 88 -8.68 7.35 11.23
CA PHE A 88 -8.61 5.97 11.67
C PHE A 88 -7.33 5.30 11.18
N ASN A 89 -6.67 4.57 12.08
CA ASN A 89 -5.50 3.76 11.79
C ASN A 89 -5.87 2.27 11.82
N PRO A 90 -5.86 1.57 10.66
CA PRO A 90 -6.20 0.15 10.58
C PRO A 90 -5.02 -0.78 10.93
N SER A 91 -3.85 -0.25 11.30
CA SER A 91 -2.64 -1.02 11.61
C SER A 91 -2.49 -1.27 13.12
N SER A 92 -1.72 -2.31 13.48
CA SER A 92 -1.49 -2.73 14.88
C SER A 92 -0.41 -1.95 15.63
N TRP A 93 0.07 -0.83 15.07
CA TRP A 93 1.07 0.05 15.67
C TRP A 93 0.65 1.52 15.53
N LEU A 94 1.29 2.39 16.32
CA LEU A 94 1.12 3.84 16.24
C LEU A 94 1.58 4.35 14.87
N ARG A 95 0.82 5.24 14.24
CA ARG A 95 1.10 5.65 12.86
C ARG A 95 1.02 7.15 12.66
N THR A 96 2.04 7.67 11.96
CA THR A 96 2.06 9.03 11.41
C THR A 96 2.04 8.96 9.90
N ASP A 97 1.03 9.55 9.25
CA ASP A 97 0.94 9.57 7.79
C ASP A 97 0.14 10.77 7.26
N VAL A 98 0.21 11.04 5.96
CA VAL A 98 -0.56 12.11 5.33
C VAL A 98 -1.99 11.66 5.09
N VAL A 99 -2.92 12.51 5.50
CA VAL A 99 -4.35 12.39 5.25
C VAL A 99 -4.78 13.45 4.25
N ARG A 100 -5.72 13.10 3.36
CA ARG A 100 -6.33 14.01 2.38
C ARG A 100 -7.85 14.01 2.58
N VAL A 101 -8.44 15.18 2.77
CA VAL A 101 -9.89 15.33 2.98
C VAL A 101 -10.46 16.52 2.20
N PRO A 102 -11.74 16.46 1.77
CA PRO A 102 -12.40 17.60 1.14
C PRO A 102 -12.70 18.71 2.15
N LEU A 103 -12.55 19.96 1.74
CA LEU A 103 -13.04 21.11 2.51
C LEU A 103 -14.53 21.31 2.24
N SER A 104 -15.30 21.59 3.29
CA SER A 104 -16.69 22.00 3.14
C SER A 104 -16.78 23.37 2.44
N GLN A 105 -17.95 23.71 1.89
CA GLN A 105 -18.17 25.04 1.30
C GLN A 105 -17.98 26.17 2.32
N ASP A 106 -18.28 25.89 3.60
CA ASP A 106 -18.19 26.87 4.68
C ASP A 106 -16.75 27.29 4.99
N VAL A 107 -15.77 26.43 4.71
CA VAL A 107 -14.34 26.65 4.99
C VAL A 107 -13.54 26.83 3.70
N GLY A 108 -14.04 26.32 2.57
CA GLY A 108 -13.37 26.35 1.28
C GLY A 108 -13.17 27.74 0.67
N GLY A 109 -13.88 28.76 1.18
CA GLY A 109 -13.74 30.16 0.77
C GLY A 109 -12.63 30.92 1.51
N ALA A 110 -12.06 30.35 2.58
CA ALA A 110 -11.09 31.03 3.42
C ALA A 110 -9.79 31.38 2.69
N SER A 111 -9.15 32.46 3.12
CA SER A 111 -7.83 32.84 2.62
C SER A 111 -6.74 31.91 3.15
N HIS A 112 -6.84 31.50 4.41
CA HIS A 112 -5.91 30.58 5.06
C HIS A 112 -6.65 29.52 5.87
N ILE A 113 -6.07 28.31 5.89
CA ILE A 113 -6.60 27.13 6.57
C ILE A 113 -5.54 26.64 7.53
N VAL A 114 -5.97 26.30 8.74
CA VAL A 114 -5.16 25.58 9.73
C VAL A 114 -5.84 24.28 10.10
N VAL A 115 -5.04 23.27 10.39
CA VAL A 115 -5.53 22.01 10.96
C VAL A 115 -4.95 21.91 12.37
N GLU A 116 -5.80 21.56 13.32
CA GLU A 116 -5.44 21.30 14.71
C GLU A 116 -5.79 19.85 15.06
N ASP A 117 -4.96 19.25 15.91
CA ASP A 117 -5.28 17.97 16.52
C ASP A 117 -6.26 18.12 17.70
N SER A 118 -6.56 17.00 18.36
CA SER A 118 -7.45 16.96 19.53
C SER A 118 -6.94 17.76 20.74
N ASP A 119 -5.65 18.08 20.80
CA ASP A 119 -5.03 18.87 21.88
C ASP A 119 -5.02 20.38 21.55
N GLY A 120 -5.50 20.77 20.36
CA GLY A 120 -5.46 22.14 19.86
C GLY A 120 -4.09 22.54 19.30
N THR A 121 -3.21 21.57 19.05
CA THR A 121 -1.89 21.81 18.46
C THR A 121 -2.03 21.88 16.95
N SER A 122 -1.48 22.92 16.33
CA SER A 122 -1.48 23.05 14.87
C SER A 122 -0.58 21.99 14.23
N VAL A 123 -1.14 21.27 13.24
CA VAL A 123 -0.43 20.25 12.47
C VAL A 123 -0.04 20.76 11.09
N LEU A 124 1.04 20.21 10.54
CA LEU A 124 1.52 20.57 9.21
C LEU A 124 0.46 20.26 8.15
N CYS A 125 -0.06 21.29 7.49
CA CYS A 125 -1.09 21.15 6.46
C CYS A 125 -0.80 21.93 5.18
N GLN A 126 -1.47 21.54 4.10
CA GLN A 126 -1.43 22.19 2.80
C GLN A 126 -2.80 22.09 2.11
N VAL A 127 -3.23 23.16 1.44
CA VAL A 127 -4.50 23.17 0.70
C VAL A 127 -4.22 22.88 -0.77
N LEU A 128 -4.94 21.94 -1.36
CA LEU A 128 -4.98 21.71 -2.80
C LEU A 128 -6.21 22.37 -3.39
N ARG A 129 -5.97 23.34 -4.27
CA ARG A 129 -6.99 23.96 -5.12
C ARG A 129 -6.76 23.45 -6.53
N ASN A 130 -7.59 22.51 -6.96
CA ASN A 130 -7.50 21.98 -8.31
C ASN A 130 -8.41 22.83 -9.21
N GLU A 131 -7.84 23.79 -9.93
CA GLU A 131 -8.59 24.71 -10.81
C GLU A 131 -9.35 23.98 -11.93
N ASP A 132 -8.89 22.77 -12.30
CA ASP A 132 -9.43 21.95 -13.39
C ASP A 132 -10.38 20.82 -12.92
N ALA A 133 -10.56 20.61 -11.61
CA ALA A 133 -11.43 19.55 -11.09
C ALA A 133 -12.80 20.09 -10.64
N GLU A 134 -13.87 19.42 -11.09
CA GLU A 134 -15.21 19.61 -10.54
C GLU A 134 -15.27 19.01 -9.13
N GLY A 135 -14.92 19.80 -8.11
CA GLY A 135 -14.96 19.35 -6.71
C GLY A 135 -14.58 20.44 -5.72
N PRO A 136 -14.90 20.26 -4.42
CA PRO A 136 -14.42 21.18 -3.39
C PRO A 136 -12.88 21.15 -3.33
N PRO A 137 -12.24 22.25 -2.90
CA PRO A 137 -10.82 22.20 -2.58
C PRO A 137 -10.58 21.18 -1.47
N GLU A 138 -9.36 20.65 -1.39
CA GLU A 138 -9.00 19.64 -0.41
C GLU A 138 -7.90 20.16 0.49
N VAL A 139 -7.77 19.58 1.68
CA VAL A 139 -6.64 19.81 2.56
C VAL A 139 -5.91 18.49 2.80
N LEU A 140 -4.59 18.57 2.79
CA LEU A 140 -3.72 17.51 3.28
C LEU A 140 -3.11 17.95 4.58
N PHE A 141 -2.99 17.04 5.53
CA PHE A 141 -2.30 17.28 6.78
C PHE A 141 -1.57 16.03 7.23
N LEU A 142 -0.51 16.23 8.02
CA LEU A 142 0.20 15.15 8.69
C LEU A 142 -0.59 14.75 9.93
N ALA A 143 -1.21 13.57 9.91
CA ALA A 143 -1.88 13.01 11.07
C ALA A 143 -0.83 12.27 11.90
N GLU A 144 -0.31 12.93 12.94
CA GLU A 144 0.72 12.40 13.81
C GLU A 144 0.13 11.48 14.88
N ASP A 145 0.86 10.40 15.19
CA ASP A 145 0.63 9.52 16.33
C ASP A 145 -0.81 8.97 16.44
N VAL A 146 -1.40 8.58 15.31
CA VAL A 146 -2.74 7.97 15.29
C VAL A 146 -2.68 6.58 15.94
N PRO A 147 -3.44 6.32 17.04
CA PRO A 147 -3.34 5.08 17.81
C PRO A 147 -3.63 3.81 17.01
N SER A 148 -2.98 2.70 17.34
CA SER A 148 -3.18 1.39 16.70
C SER A 148 -4.64 0.94 16.77
N LEU A 149 -5.17 0.41 15.65
CA LEU A 149 -6.57 -0.06 15.54
C LEU A 149 -7.55 0.91 16.20
N GLY A 150 -7.35 2.19 15.89
CA GLY A 150 -7.85 3.31 16.68
C GLY A 150 -8.04 4.56 15.83
N TYR A 151 -8.26 5.68 16.49
CA TYR A 151 -8.50 6.96 15.86
C TYR A 151 -8.01 8.14 16.67
N ARG A 152 -7.87 9.28 15.98
CA ARG A 152 -7.66 10.60 16.56
C ARG A 152 -8.47 11.64 15.77
N ALA A 153 -9.10 12.57 16.47
CA ALA A 153 -9.90 13.64 15.89
C ALA A 153 -9.04 14.86 15.54
N PHE A 154 -9.38 15.52 14.44
CA PHE A 154 -8.72 16.72 13.93
C PHE A 154 -9.78 17.74 13.54
N THR A 155 -9.46 19.03 13.67
CA THR A 155 -10.33 20.14 13.26
C THR A 155 -9.64 21.01 12.23
N ILE A 156 -10.36 21.31 11.16
CA ILE A 156 -9.93 22.24 10.13
C ILE A 156 -10.65 23.56 10.36
N LYS A 157 -9.88 24.64 10.52
CA LYS A 157 -10.39 25.98 10.83
C LYS A 157 -9.93 26.98 9.79
N GLU A 158 -10.73 28.02 9.59
CA GLU A 158 -10.30 29.22 8.91
C GLU A 158 -9.30 29.98 9.79
N SER A 159 -8.35 30.64 9.14
CA SER A 159 -7.41 31.54 9.81
C SER A 159 -7.29 32.84 9.03
N ASP A 160 -7.20 33.96 9.75
CA ASP A 160 -6.87 35.27 9.18
C ASP A 160 -5.37 35.36 8.87
N GLU A 161 -4.54 34.58 9.56
CA GLU A 161 -3.10 34.57 9.40
C GLU A 161 -2.65 33.38 8.55
N LYS A 162 -1.70 33.63 7.64
CA LYS A 162 -1.08 32.58 6.86
C LYS A 162 -0.25 31.68 7.78
N PRO A 163 -0.53 30.37 7.87
CA PRO A 163 0.26 29.48 8.70
C PRO A 163 1.70 29.45 8.21
N GLN A 164 2.63 29.51 9.16
CA GLN A 164 4.05 29.39 8.92
C GLN A 164 4.52 28.05 9.46
N TYR A 165 5.08 27.23 8.57
CA TYR A 165 5.64 25.94 8.92
C TYR A 165 7.15 25.97 8.73
N ASP A 166 7.88 25.41 9.69
CA ASP A 166 9.30 25.14 9.53
C ASP A 166 9.48 23.86 8.72
N THR A 167 9.51 24.02 7.40
CA THR A 167 9.65 22.92 6.44
C THR A 167 10.94 23.03 5.66
N SER A 168 11.62 21.90 5.50
CA SER A 168 12.80 21.80 4.64
C SER A 168 12.45 21.58 3.18
N LEU A 169 11.15 21.49 2.84
CA LEU A 169 10.70 21.14 1.51
C LEU A 169 11.02 22.25 0.50
N ARG A 170 11.81 21.91 -0.53
CA ARG A 170 12.27 22.81 -1.57
C ARG A 170 12.12 22.15 -2.93
N VAL A 171 11.80 22.97 -3.92
CA VAL A 171 11.55 22.51 -5.28
C VAL A 171 12.34 23.38 -6.25
N GLY A 172 13.18 22.74 -7.05
CA GLY A 172 13.90 23.34 -8.16
C GLY A 172 13.18 23.20 -9.50
N LYS A 173 13.95 23.26 -10.59
CA LYS A 173 13.42 23.04 -11.95
C LYS A 173 13.19 21.53 -12.21
N ASP A 174 14.15 20.73 -11.79
CA ASP A 174 14.34 19.31 -12.08
C ASP A 174 14.83 18.54 -10.83
N TRP A 175 14.51 19.07 -9.64
CA TRP A 175 14.82 18.43 -8.37
C TRP A 175 13.82 18.84 -7.28
N MET A 176 13.69 17.99 -6.26
CA MET A 176 12.92 18.24 -5.05
C MET A 176 13.72 17.75 -3.84
N GLU A 177 13.60 18.43 -2.70
CA GLU A 177 14.33 18.12 -1.48
C GLU A 177 13.40 18.27 -0.29
N SER A 178 13.36 17.30 0.61
CA SER A 178 12.71 17.38 1.93
C SER A 178 13.74 17.27 3.04
N LYS A 179 13.30 17.23 4.31
CA LYS A 179 14.17 16.92 5.44
C LYS A 179 14.88 15.56 5.31
N SER A 180 14.22 14.56 4.75
CA SER A 180 14.72 13.18 4.65
C SER A 180 15.37 12.85 3.30
N THR A 181 14.96 13.49 2.20
CA THR A 181 15.26 12.97 0.86
C THR A 181 15.63 14.06 -0.13
N ILE A 182 16.50 13.75 -1.09
CA ILE A 182 16.71 14.54 -2.32
C ILE A 182 16.34 13.68 -3.53
N VAL A 183 15.59 14.25 -4.47
CA VAL A 183 15.19 13.64 -5.73
C VAL A 183 15.62 14.54 -6.88
N GLU A 184 16.33 14.00 -7.87
CA GLU A 184 16.72 14.72 -9.09
C GLU A 184 16.25 13.96 -10.34
N PHE A 185 15.95 14.72 -11.39
CA PHE A 185 15.43 14.22 -12.66
C PHE A 185 16.38 14.57 -13.80
N ASP A 186 16.46 13.68 -14.78
CA ASP A 186 17.14 13.96 -16.04
C ASP A 186 16.36 15.02 -16.84
N GLY A 187 17.02 16.11 -17.21
CA GLY A 187 16.37 17.23 -17.91
C GLY A 187 15.88 16.93 -19.33
N PHE A 188 16.31 15.82 -19.95
CA PHE A 188 15.87 15.42 -21.29
C PHE A 188 14.74 14.38 -21.24
N ASN A 189 14.94 13.27 -20.52
CA ASN A 189 14.02 12.13 -20.51
C ASN A 189 13.16 12.02 -19.23
N GLY A 190 13.41 12.86 -18.22
CA GLY A 190 12.62 12.93 -17.00
C GLY A 190 12.72 11.72 -16.08
N THR A 191 13.63 10.79 -16.36
CA THR A 191 13.90 9.66 -15.45
C THR A 191 14.63 10.12 -14.18
N LEU A 192 14.59 9.31 -13.13
CA LEU A 192 15.21 9.66 -11.85
C LEU A 192 16.72 9.48 -11.94
N THR A 193 17.48 10.56 -11.79
CA THR A 193 18.96 10.51 -11.78
C THR A 193 19.52 10.33 -10.40
N ARG A 194 18.77 10.75 -9.36
CA ARG A 194 19.21 10.74 -7.99
C ARG A 194 18.05 10.49 -7.03
N LEU A 195 18.26 9.60 -6.07
CA LEU A 195 17.41 9.40 -4.90
C LEU A 195 18.33 9.27 -3.70
N TYR A 196 18.46 10.33 -2.91
CA TYR A 196 19.40 10.39 -1.80
C TYR A 196 18.66 10.44 -0.47
N ASP A 197 18.93 9.48 0.42
CA ASP A 197 18.44 9.46 1.79
C ASP A 197 19.43 10.17 2.71
N LYS A 198 19.02 11.33 3.22
CA LYS A 198 19.84 12.16 4.12
C LYS A 198 20.03 11.55 5.50
N ARG A 199 19.11 10.69 5.95
CA ARG A 199 19.15 10.07 7.27
C ARG A 199 20.27 9.04 7.34
N ASN A 200 20.35 8.22 6.29
CA ASN A 200 21.35 7.17 6.13
C ASN A 200 22.59 7.62 5.35
N GLN A 201 22.59 8.86 4.85
CA GLN A 201 23.62 9.42 3.97
C GLN A 201 23.91 8.53 2.75
N PHE A 202 22.85 7.97 2.17
CA PHE A 202 22.93 6.89 1.20
C PHE A 202 22.30 7.32 -0.14
N GLU A 203 23.03 7.10 -1.23
CA GLU A 203 22.52 7.27 -2.59
C GLU A 203 21.92 5.95 -3.06
N LEU A 204 20.62 5.91 -3.31
CA LEU A 204 19.88 4.68 -3.62
C LEU A 204 20.17 4.20 -5.04
N LEU A 205 20.52 5.10 -5.96
CA LEU A 205 20.63 4.80 -7.39
C LEU A 205 22.07 4.86 -7.91
N THR A 206 22.39 3.96 -8.82
CA THR A 206 23.67 3.96 -9.57
C THR A 206 23.55 4.52 -10.99
N ALA A 207 22.32 4.58 -11.52
CA ALA A 207 22.00 5.10 -12.84
C ALA A 207 20.52 5.55 -12.91
N ASN A 208 20.09 6.04 -14.07
CA ASN A 208 18.72 6.47 -14.31
C ASN A 208 17.69 5.38 -13.94
N ALA A 209 16.75 5.72 -13.07
CA ALA A 209 15.73 4.83 -12.55
C ALA A 209 14.31 5.29 -12.89
N ASN A 210 13.34 4.46 -12.50
CA ASN A 210 11.94 4.58 -12.90
C ASN A 210 11.76 4.61 -14.43
N CYS A 211 12.60 3.82 -15.11
CA CYS A 211 12.67 3.76 -16.56
C CYS A 211 11.65 2.74 -17.08
N LEU A 212 10.65 3.21 -17.83
CA LEU A 212 9.75 2.31 -18.56
C LEU A 212 10.52 1.63 -19.67
N THR A 213 10.48 0.30 -19.66
CA THR A 213 11.04 -0.53 -20.70
C THR A 213 9.95 -1.42 -21.31
N LEU A 214 9.85 -1.40 -22.63
CA LEU A 214 8.98 -2.24 -23.42
C LEU A 214 9.82 -3.27 -24.17
N GLU A 215 9.54 -4.54 -23.91
CA GLU A 215 10.18 -5.70 -24.52
C GLU A 215 9.16 -6.48 -25.34
N THR A 216 9.58 -7.09 -26.43
CA THR A 216 8.71 -7.97 -27.21
C THR A 216 8.37 -9.23 -26.40
N ASP A 217 7.08 -9.52 -26.29
CA ASP A 217 6.57 -10.76 -25.71
C ASP A 217 5.59 -11.44 -26.66
N VAL A 218 6.08 -12.41 -27.42
CA VAL A 218 5.29 -13.25 -28.34
C VAL A 218 4.90 -14.59 -27.68
N GLY A 219 4.99 -14.68 -26.36
CA GLY A 219 4.62 -15.86 -25.60
C GLY A 219 3.11 -16.11 -25.55
N ASP A 220 2.67 -16.67 -24.45
CA ASP A 220 1.27 -16.84 -24.08
C ASP A 220 1.06 -16.50 -22.60
N LEU A 221 -0.15 -16.72 -22.10
CA LEU A 221 -0.49 -16.44 -20.71
C LEU A 221 0.30 -17.30 -19.71
N TYR A 222 0.87 -18.43 -20.12
CA TYR A 222 1.69 -19.28 -19.25
C TYR A 222 3.16 -18.88 -19.25
N ARG A 223 3.71 -18.49 -20.41
CA ARG A 223 5.15 -18.24 -20.55
C ARG A 223 5.42 -16.98 -21.35
N SER A 224 6.37 -16.18 -20.86
CA SER A 224 6.96 -15.11 -21.66
C SER A 224 7.90 -15.69 -22.71
N SER A 225 7.94 -15.06 -23.88
CA SER A 225 8.89 -15.41 -24.94
C SER A 225 9.22 -14.19 -25.77
N SER A 226 10.48 -14.03 -26.14
CA SER A 226 10.87 -13.06 -27.16
C SER A 226 10.81 -13.71 -28.56
N SER A 227 10.87 -12.89 -29.61
CA SER A 227 10.93 -13.38 -31.00
C SER A 227 12.37 -13.75 -31.35
N ASP A 228 12.60 -14.81 -32.11
CA ASP A 228 13.94 -15.11 -32.66
C ASP A 228 14.50 -13.98 -33.56
N LEU A 229 13.64 -13.06 -34.00
CA LEU A 229 14.00 -11.86 -34.76
C LEU A 229 14.24 -10.63 -33.88
N SER A 230 13.99 -10.72 -32.57
CA SER A 230 14.27 -9.66 -31.60
C SER A 230 15.72 -9.76 -31.10
N GLY A 231 16.47 -8.67 -31.22
CA GLY A 231 17.82 -8.53 -30.67
C GLY A 231 17.83 -7.58 -29.47
N GLU A 232 18.96 -7.42 -28.77
CA GLU A 232 19.07 -6.46 -27.65
C GLU A 232 18.65 -5.02 -28.04
N ASP A 233 18.79 -4.66 -29.32
CA ASP A 233 18.37 -3.37 -29.88
C ASP A 233 16.84 -3.19 -30.05
N SER A 234 16.03 -4.25 -29.88
CA SER A 234 14.56 -4.15 -29.98
C SER A 234 13.89 -3.65 -28.70
N VAL A 235 14.67 -3.45 -27.63
CA VAL A 235 14.17 -2.94 -26.35
C VAL A 235 13.92 -1.44 -26.45
N ILE A 236 12.68 -1.01 -26.24
CA ILE A 236 12.32 0.41 -26.24
C ILE A 236 12.27 0.90 -24.81
N THR A 237 12.91 2.04 -24.54
CA THR A 237 13.01 2.61 -23.19
C THR A 237 12.68 4.10 -23.17
N SER A 238 12.11 4.57 -22.05
CA SER A 238 11.90 5.99 -21.79
C SER A 238 13.20 6.80 -21.78
N LEU A 239 14.36 6.18 -21.55
CA LEU A 239 15.67 6.87 -21.55
C LEU A 239 15.98 7.61 -22.86
N ARG A 240 15.42 7.13 -23.98
CA ARG A 240 15.62 7.69 -25.32
C ARG A 240 14.45 8.59 -25.75
N SER A 241 13.46 8.80 -24.90
CA SER A 241 12.29 9.64 -25.17
C SER A 241 12.45 11.00 -24.48
N SER A 242 12.16 12.08 -25.19
CA SER A 242 12.05 13.40 -24.54
C SER A 242 10.84 13.43 -23.60
N ALA A 243 11.00 14.03 -22.43
CA ALA A 243 9.92 14.21 -21.46
C ALA A 243 9.75 15.67 -21.07
N LYS A 244 8.59 15.98 -20.51
CA LYS A 244 8.30 17.26 -19.87
C LYS A 244 8.09 17.02 -18.38
N ILE A 245 8.94 17.66 -17.57
CA ILE A 245 8.85 17.67 -16.11
C ILE A 245 8.06 18.91 -15.68
N ARG A 246 7.07 18.73 -14.80
CA ARG A 246 6.32 19.81 -14.16
C ARG A 246 6.25 19.57 -12.67
N MET A 247 6.59 20.59 -11.89
CA MET A 247 6.35 20.57 -10.45
C MET A 247 4.90 21.01 -10.21
N ILE A 248 3.99 20.04 -10.10
CA ILE A 248 2.54 20.29 -10.05
C ILE A 248 2.05 20.64 -8.64
N GLU A 249 2.80 20.24 -7.60
CA GLU A 249 2.53 20.62 -6.22
C GLU A 249 3.79 21.17 -5.54
N ARG A 250 3.62 22.27 -4.82
CA ARG A 250 4.67 22.97 -4.06
C ARG A 250 4.10 23.43 -2.72
N GLY A 251 3.85 22.48 -1.82
CA GLY A 251 3.32 22.77 -0.50
C GLY A 251 4.38 22.66 0.60
N PRO A 252 4.04 23.02 1.84
CA PRO A 252 4.93 22.81 2.99
C PRO A 252 4.99 21.35 3.47
N LEU A 253 3.98 20.54 3.12
CA LEU A 253 3.86 19.13 3.52
C LEU A 253 4.32 18.17 2.41
N ARG A 254 4.01 18.47 1.15
CA ARG A 254 4.24 17.56 0.01
C ARG A 254 4.65 18.34 -1.22
N SER A 255 5.51 17.73 -2.02
CA SER A 255 5.82 18.18 -3.37
C SER A 255 5.66 17.03 -4.34
N VAL A 256 5.10 17.34 -5.52
CA VAL A 256 4.81 16.35 -6.56
C VAL A 256 5.39 16.83 -7.87
N ALA A 257 6.26 16.01 -8.45
CA ALA A 257 6.76 16.16 -9.80
C ALA A 257 5.96 15.25 -10.73
N GLU A 258 5.50 15.80 -11.85
CA GLU A 258 4.87 15.08 -12.94
C GLU A 258 5.82 15.03 -14.14
N VAL A 259 6.08 13.83 -14.62
CA VAL A 259 6.86 13.57 -15.83
C VAL A 259 5.93 13.02 -16.89
N THR A 260 5.83 13.71 -18.03
CA THR A 260 5.02 13.28 -19.17
C THR A 260 5.91 12.99 -20.36
N THR A 261 5.73 11.82 -20.97
CA THR A 261 6.52 11.39 -22.14
C THR A 261 5.67 10.51 -23.07
N ASN A 262 6.21 10.23 -24.27
CA ASN A 262 5.66 9.22 -25.16
C ASN A 262 6.73 8.14 -25.38
N VAL A 263 6.42 6.91 -24.99
CA VAL A 263 7.30 5.75 -25.21
C VAL A 263 6.65 4.88 -26.27
N HIS A 264 7.31 4.71 -27.42
CA HIS A 264 6.73 4.02 -28.58
C HIS A 264 5.34 4.55 -29.01
N SER A 265 5.13 5.87 -28.92
CA SER A 265 3.82 6.53 -29.15
C SER A 265 2.73 6.23 -28.12
N PHE A 266 3.05 5.56 -27.01
CA PHE A 266 2.16 5.40 -25.87
C PHE A 266 2.37 6.57 -24.90
N PRO A 267 1.32 7.35 -24.59
CA PRO A 267 1.37 8.35 -23.54
C PRO A 267 1.70 7.72 -22.20
N VAL A 268 2.70 8.27 -21.52
CA VAL A 268 3.13 7.86 -20.18
C VAL A 268 3.17 9.08 -19.28
N ARG A 269 2.56 8.95 -18.11
CA ARG A 269 2.57 9.96 -17.06
C ARG A 269 3.06 9.32 -15.77
N GLN A 270 4.15 9.84 -15.22
CA GLN A 270 4.71 9.38 -13.95
C GLN A 270 4.63 10.50 -12.92
N LEU A 271 4.18 10.17 -11.72
CA LEU A 271 4.18 11.10 -10.58
C LEU A 271 5.22 10.64 -9.58
N VAL A 272 5.96 11.59 -9.01
CA VAL A 272 6.92 11.35 -7.95
C VAL A 272 6.62 12.30 -6.81
N THR A 273 6.38 11.74 -5.64
CA THR A 273 5.90 12.45 -4.46
C THR A 273 6.90 12.29 -3.33
N ILE A 274 7.32 13.43 -2.76
CA ILE A 274 8.08 13.46 -1.51
C ILE A 274 7.32 14.27 -0.46
N TYR A 275 7.57 13.93 0.79
CA TYR A 275 6.88 14.48 1.94
C TYR A 275 7.87 15.11 2.91
N GLU A 276 7.40 16.11 3.65
CA GLU A 276 8.02 16.55 4.88
C GLU A 276 7.52 15.65 6.02
N GLY A 277 8.44 15.05 6.79
CA GLY A 277 8.11 14.18 7.92
C GLY A 277 7.94 12.69 7.61
N ILE A 278 7.74 12.30 6.34
CA ILE A 278 7.62 10.89 5.94
C ILE A 278 8.83 10.46 5.09
N PRO A 279 9.60 9.44 5.53
CA PRO A 279 10.81 9.02 4.84
C PRO A 279 10.55 7.95 3.77
N ARG A 280 9.60 8.21 2.89
CA ARG A 280 9.31 7.35 1.74
C ARG A 280 9.02 8.19 0.51
N ILE A 281 9.23 7.61 -0.66
CA ILE A 281 8.97 8.26 -1.94
C ILE A 281 7.85 7.48 -2.61
N ASP A 282 6.71 8.13 -2.81
CA ASP A 282 5.55 7.52 -3.45
C ASP A 282 5.58 7.85 -4.95
N LEU A 283 5.41 6.84 -5.79
CA LEU A 283 5.48 6.94 -7.23
C LEU A 283 4.21 6.37 -7.87
N GLU A 284 3.78 7.00 -8.95
CA GLU A 284 2.68 6.52 -9.77
C GLU A 284 3.12 6.46 -11.23
N THR A 285 2.59 5.49 -11.98
CA THR A 285 2.83 5.36 -13.42
C THR A 285 1.55 5.03 -14.12
N HIS A 286 1.16 5.92 -15.02
CA HIS A 286 0.02 5.78 -15.90
C HIS A 286 0.49 5.58 -17.33
N ILE A 287 -0.10 4.59 -18.02
CA ILE A 287 0.24 4.26 -19.41
C ILE A 287 -1.04 4.06 -20.19
N ASP A 288 -1.20 4.80 -21.29
CA ASP A 288 -2.27 4.57 -22.27
C ASP A 288 -1.76 3.62 -23.36
N PHE A 289 -1.80 2.32 -23.07
CA PHE A 289 -1.23 1.28 -23.92
C PHE A 289 -2.14 0.95 -25.10
N LYS A 290 -1.56 0.94 -26.31
CA LYS A 290 -2.26 0.62 -27.57
C LYS A 290 -1.55 -0.47 -28.39
N GLY A 291 -0.47 -1.04 -27.85
CA GLY A 291 0.34 -2.05 -28.51
C GLY A 291 -0.24 -3.45 -28.40
N GLN A 292 0.62 -4.42 -28.69
CA GLN A 292 0.41 -5.86 -28.51
C GLN A 292 1.78 -6.53 -28.38
N ASP A 293 1.80 -7.79 -27.95
CA ASP A 293 3.01 -8.62 -27.90
C ASP A 293 4.16 -7.92 -27.15
N THR A 294 3.83 -7.34 -26.00
CA THR A 294 4.71 -6.43 -25.26
C THR A 294 4.69 -6.74 -23.76
N ARG A 295 5.87 -6.87 -23.16
CA ARG A 295 6.06 -6.84 -21.71
C ARG A 295 6.56 -5.46 -21.29
N ALA A 296 5.83 -4.81 -20.38
CA ALA A 296 6.19 -3.51 -19.84
C ALA A 296 6.80 -3.66 -18.43
N THR A 297 8.00 -3.16 -18.22
CA THR A 297 8.72 -3.20 -16.93
C THR A 297 9.19 -1.82 -16.50
N LEU A 298 9.28 -1.60 -15.18
CA LEU A 298 10.01 -0.47 -14.60
C LEU A 298 11.31 -0.96 -13.99
N ARG A 299 12.38 -0.17 -14.13
CA ARG A 299 13.73 -0.53 -13.70
C ARG A 299 14.34 0.50 -12.74
N PHE A 300 15.00 -0.02 -11.71
CA PHE A 300 15.68 0.72 -10.65
C PHE A 300 17.09 0.16 -10.47
N PRO A 301 18.11 0.77 -11.11
CA PRO A 301 19.51 0.44 -10.85
C PRO A 301 19.91 0.93 -9.46
N LEU A 302 20.06 0.00 -8.51
CA LEU A 302 20.30 0.29 -7.10
C LEU A 302 21.79 0.35 -6.77
N SER A 303 22.13 1.08 -5.71
CA SER A 303 23.46 1.08 -5.07
C SER A 303 23.68 -0.08 -4.11
N VAL A 304 22.89 -1.15 -4.26
CA VAL A 304 22.98 -2.37 -3.45
C VAL A 304 23.45 -3.52 -4.33
N PHE A 305 24.47 -4.23 -3.86
CA PHE A 305 24.99 -5.43 -4.51
C PHE A 305 24.73 -6.63 -3.61
N THR A 306 23.82 -7.50 -4.05
CA THR A 306 23.46 -8.75 -3.37
C THR A 306 23.11 -9.82 -4.40
N ASN A 307 23.30 -11.09 -4.03
CA ASN A 307 22.90 -12.27 -4.81
C ASN A 307 21.58 -12.88 -4.30
N GLU A 308 20.96 -12.22 -3.33
CA GLU A 308 19.77 -12.66 -2.61
C GLU A 308 18.89 -11.45 -2.31
N VAL A 309 17.59 -11.59 -2.54
CA VAL A 309 16.60 -10.56 -2.20
C VAL A 309 15.55 -11.16 -1.29
N THR A 310 15.10 -10.39 -0.31
CA THR A 310 14.03 -10.84 0.59
C THR A 310 12.69 -10.32 0.06
N VAL A 311 11.65 -11.15 0.08
CA VAL A 311 10.33 -10.80 -0.44
C VAL A 311 9.24 -11.02 0.59
N GLY A 312 8.19 -10.20 0.50
CA GLY A 312 6.96 -10.45 1.25
C GLY A 312 6.26 -11.73 0.76
N ALA A 313 5.98 -12.65 1.68
CA ALA A 313 5.30 -13.91 1.45
C ALA A 313 4.10 -14.10 2.40
N GLN A 314 3.42 -15.24 2.30
CA GLN A 314 2.21 -15.49 3.10
C GLN A 314 2.57 -15.67 4.58
N PHE A 315 2.25 -14.68 5.41
CA PHE A 315 2.55 -14.66 6.86
C PHE A 315 4.04 -14.76 7.20
N THR A 316 4.94 -14.40 6.28
CA THR A 316 6.38 -14.45 6.50
C THR A 316 7.12 -13.60 5.46
N ALA A 317 8.44 -13.49 5.61
CA ALA A 317 9.37 -13.08 4.57
C ALA A 317 10.13 -14.31 4.05
N GLU A 318 10.42 -14.35 2.76
CA GLU A 318 11.20 -15.42 2.13
C GLU A 318 12.37 -14.83 1.35
N ASP A 319 13.50 -15.52 1.37
CA ASP A 319 14.63 -15.15 0.53
C ASP A 319 14.54 -15.81 -0.85
N ARG A 320 14.94 -15.06 -1.88
CA ARG A 320 15.04 -15.49 -3.27
C ARG A 320 16.51 -15.42 -3.68
N HIS A 321 17.13 -16.58 -3.86
CA HIS A 321 18.47 -16.67 -4.44
C HIS A 321 18.40 -16.45 -5.95
N LEU A 322 19.24 -15.57 -6.46
CA LEU A 322 19.19 -15.10 -7.85
C LEU A 322 20.00 -15.98 -8.81
N GLU A 323 20.60 -17.07 -8.31
CA GLU A 323 21.32 -18.03 -9.14
C GLU A 323 20.36 -19.01 -9.84
N VAL A 324 20.57 -19.15 -11.15
CA VAL A 324 19.85 -20.06 -12.05
C VAL A 324 20.13 -21.51 -11.65
N SER A 325 19.21 -22.12 -10.92
CA SER A 325 19.38 -23.47 -10.36
C SER A 325 18.97 -24.57 -11.35
N CYS A 326 18.21 -24.26 -12.41
CA CYS A 326 17.70 -25.26 -13.36
C CYS A 326 18.36 -25.15 -14.75
N PRO A 327 18.68 -26.28 -15.43
CA PRO A 327 19.17 -26.29 -16.81
C PRO A 327 18.17 -25.70 -17.83
N GLU A 328 16.86 -25.78 -17.56
CA GLU A 328 15.79 -25.24 -18.43
C GLU A 328 15.73 -23.71 -18.38
N ASP A 329 16.04 -23.09 -17.24
CA ASP A 329 16.13 -21.64 -17.08
C ASP A 329 17.34 -21.03 -17.84
N ARG A 330 18.35 -21.85 -18.19
CA ARG A 330 19.47 -21.41 -19.03
C ARG A 330 19.05 -21.07 -20.46
N VAL A 331 17.92 -21.61 -20.93
CA VAL A 331 17.42 -21.38 -22.30
C VAL A 331 16.89 -19.95 -22.47
N LEU A 332 16.52 -19.27 -21.38
CA LEU A 332 15.92 -17.92 -21.40
C LEU A 332 16.93 -16.77 -21.18
N GLY A 333 18.23 -17.05 -21.03
CA GLY A 333 19.30 -16.04 -21.11
C GLY A 333 19.30 -14.91 -20.06
N GLY A 334 18.43 -14.94 -19.04
CA GLY A 334 18.29 -13.91 -18.01
C GLY A 334 18.22 -14.48 -16.59
N ALA A 335 18.36 -13.61 -15.58
CA ALA A 335 17.99 -13.97 -14.21
C ALA A 335 16.49 -14.30 -14.20
N ALA A 336 16.09 -15.44 -13.63
CA ALA A 336 14.70 -15.87 -13.65
C ALA A 336 13.82 -14.85 -12.89
N PRO A 337 12.66 -14.45 -13.44
CA PRO A 337 11.71 -13.66 -12.68
C PRO A 337 11.24 -14.46 -11.46
N PHE A 338 10.98 -13.79 -10.36
CA PHE A 338 10.51 -14.40 -9.12
C PHE A 338 9.22 -13.74 -8.62
N PRO A 339 8.36 -14.52 -7.94
CA PRO A 339 7.15 -13.99 -7.35
C PRO A 339 7.40 -13.32 -5.99
N ALA A 340 6.69 -12.23 -5.75
CA ALA A 340 6.57 -11.58 -4.46
C ALA A 340 5.13 -11.08 -4.25
N LEU A 341 4.71 -10.89 -3.00
CA LEU A 341 3.42 -10.28 -2.69
C LEU A 341 3.48 -8.76 -2.85
N ASP A 342 3.67 -8.02 -1.76
CA ASP A 342 3.50 -6.56 -1.76
C ASP A 342 4.83 -5.78 -1.80
N TRP A 343 5.95 -6.46 -1.54
CA TRP A 343 7.26 -5.83 -1.43
C TRP A 343 8.42 -6.78 -1.74
N VAL A 344 9.53 -6.17 -2.18
CA VAL A 344 10.84 -6.77 -2.37
C VAL A 344 11.89 -5.88 -1.70
N ASP A 345 12.81 -6.48 -0.98
CA ASP A 345 13.92 -5.82 -0.32
C ASP A 345 15.25 -6.29 -0.87
N CYS A 346 16.12 -5.32 -1.16
CA CYS A 346 17.50 -5.54 -1.56
C CYS A 346 18.40 -4.95 -0.47
N SER A 347 18.86 -5.80 0.44
CA SER A 347 19.75 -5.42 1.54
C SER A 347 21.23 -5.60 1.16
N GLY A 348 22.03 -4.56 1.40
CA GLY A 348 23.49 -4.62 1.38
C GLY A 348 24.07 -4.75 2.80
N PRO A 349 25.40 -4.60 2.97
CA PRO A 349 26.03 -4.71 4.30
C PRO A 349 25.58 -3.63 5.30
N ASP A 350 25.46 -2.38 4.85
CA ASP A 350 25.17 -1.23 5.72
C ASP A 350 23.78 -0.61 5.45
N ASN A 351 23.32 -0.67 4.20
CA ASN A 351 22.05 -0.08 3.77
C ASN A 351 21.34 -1.00 2.79
N GLY A 352 20.01 -0.95 2.82
CA GLY A 352 19.14 -1.62 1.86
C GLY A 352 18.12 -0.67 1.25
N VAL A 353 17.48 -1.17 0.20
CA VAL A 353 16.41 -0.49 -0.52
C VAL A 353 15.24 -1.44 -0.65
N MET A 354 14.09 -1.00 -0.18
CA MET A 354 12.83 -1.71 -0.33
C MET A 354 11.96 -1.04 -1.38
N LEU A 355 11.21 -1.87 -2.10
CA LEU A 355 10.21 -1.46 -3.06
C LEU A 355 8.89 -2.15 -2.72
N SER A 356 7.82 -1.37 -2.54
CA SER A 356 6.46 -1.90 -2.37
C SER A 356 5.59 -1.61 -3.58
N VAL A 357 5.05 -2.65 -4.21
CA VAL A 357 4.23 -2.56 -5.44
C VAL A 357 2.94 -3.39 -5.28
N PRO A 358 1.94 -2.92 -4.53
CA PRO A 358 0.71 -3.68 -4.30
C PRO A 358 0.00 -4.06 -5.61
N GLY A 359 -0.31 -5.35 -5.79
CA GLY A 359 -1.01 -5.87 -6.95
C GLY A 359 -0.14 -6.26 -8.14
N VAL A 360 1.19 -6.14 -8.02
CA VAL A 360 2.16 -6.64 -9.01
C VAL A 360 2.97 -7.76 -8.36
N HIS A 361 3.14 -8.87 -9.09
CA HIS A 361 3.69 -10.10 -8.53
C HIS A 361 4.89 -10.68 -9.29
N GLU A 362 5.38 -10.02 -10.36
CA GLU A 362 6.52 -10.51 -11.13
C GLU A 362 7.68 -9.51 -11.04
N PHE A 363 8.76 -9.94 -10.41
CA PHE A 363 9.96 -9.14 -10.16
C PHE A 363 11.19 -9.81 -10.75
N GLN A 364 12.24 -9.02 -10.95
CA GLN A 364 13.55 -9.49 -11.37
C GLN A 364 14.61 -8.64 -10.70
N PHE A 365 15.68 -9.26 -10.22
CA PHE A 365 16.87 -8.57 -9.74
C PHE A 365 18.09 -9.15 -10.44
N LYS A 366 18.81 -8.31 -11.18
CA LYS A 366 20.00 -8.73 -11.93
C LYS A 366 21.00 -7.60 -11.98
N ASP A 367 22.26 -7.89 -11.66
CA ASP A 367 23.38 -6.94 -11.74
C ASP A 367 23.09 -5.60 -11.04
N GLY A 368 22.46 -5.65 -9.86
CA GLY A 368 22.07 -4.46 -9.09
C GLY A 368 20.80 -3.75 -9.58
N VAL A 369 20.15 -4.23 -10.63
CA VAL A 369 18.92 -3.65 -11.19
C VAL A 369 17.71 -4.40 -10.67
N LEU A 370 16.91 -3.75 -9.82
CA LEU A 370 15.59 -4.21 -9.45
C LEU A 370 14.59 -3.80 -10.53
N ALA A 371 13.80 -4.75 -11.01
CA ALA A 371 12.76 -4.53 -11.99
C ALA A 371 11.46 -5.25 -11.59
N PHE A 372 10.34 -4.71 -12.02
CA PHE A 372 9.04 -5.36 -11.89
C PHE A 372 8.22 -5.17 -13.17
N THR A 373 7.41 -6.18 -13.47
CA THR A 373 6.55 -6.19 -14.66
C THR A 373 5.21 -5.52 -14.34
N LEU A 374 4.90 -4.44 -15.03
CA LEU A 374 3.61 -3.75 -14.94
C LEU A 374 2.50 -4.62 -15.52
N PHE A 375 2.68 -5.06 -16.76
CA PHE A 375 1.78 -5.95 -17.48
C PHE A 375 2.50 -6.68 -18.60
N ARG A 376 1.90 -7.78 -19.05
CA ARG A 376 2.26 -8.52 -20.25
C ARG A 376 1.06 -8.52 -21.19
N SER A 377 1.29 -8.10 -22.42
CA SER A 377 0.31 -8.08 -23.50
C SER A 377 0.62 -9.23 -24.44
N VAL A 378 -0.28 -10.21 -24.53
CA VAL A 378 -0.15 -11.39 -25.40
C VAL A 378 -1.48 -11.69 -26.09
N ASP A 379 -1.44 -12.35 -27.24
CA ASP A 379 -2.61 -12.70 -28.04
C ASP A 379 -3.03 -14.18 -27.93
N HIS A 380 -2.29 -14.99 -27.17
CA HIS A 380 -2.57 -16.41 -26.97
C HIS A 380 -2.75 -16.77 -25.49
N LEU A 381 -3.77 -17.58 -25.22
CA LEU A 381 -3.92 -18.27 -23.94
C LEU A 381 -2.90 -19.40 -23.82
N SER A 382 -2.83 -20.25 -24.85
CA SER A 382 -1.84 -21.31 -25.00
C SER A 382 -1.48 -21.40 -26.47
N ARG A 383 -0.20 -21.63 -26.76
CA ARG A 383 0.28 -21.93 -28.12
C ARG A 383 0.30 -23.43 -28.47
N GLY A 384 -0.37 -24.28 -27.68
CA GLY A 384 -0.38 -25.74 -27.89
C GLY A 384 0.58 -26.51 -26.98
N LEU A 385 1.19 -25.86 -25.99
CA LEU A 385 2.16 -26.47 -25.07
C LEU A 385 1.49 -27.03 -23.80
N ASP A 386 0.63 -26.23 -23.15
CA ASP A 386 -0.11 -26.66 -21.95
C ASP A 386 -1.56 -27.02 -22.23
N ASP A 387 -2.14 -26.37 -23.25
CA ASP A 387 -3.53 -26.52 -23.66
C ASP A 387 -3.65 -26.35 -25.18
N ASP A 388 -4.83 -26.57 -25.75
CA ASP A 388 -5.14 -26.31 -27.15
C ASP A 388 -4.66 -24.92 -27.59
N ASN A 389 -4.18 -24.83 -28.84
CA ASN A 389 -3.79 -23.55 -29.41
C ASN A 389 -5.00 -22.61 -29.45
N LYS A 390 -4.98 -21.58 -28.60
CA LYS A 390 -6.14 -20.75 -28.31
C LYS A 390 -5.75 -19.29 -28.21
N VAL A 391 -6.37 -18.49 -29.07
CA VAL A 391 -6.23 -17.04 -29.10
C VAL A 391 -7.09 -16.40 -28.02
N THR A 392 -6.61 -15.29 -27.47
CA THR A 392 -7.33 -14.42 -26.53
C THR A 392 -7.32 -12.99 -27.04
N THR A 393 -8.44 -12.31 -26.87
CA THR A 393 -8.56 -10.88 -27.19
C THR A 393 -8.51 -10.00 -25.96
N THR A 394 -8.59 -10.60 -24.76
CA THR A 394 -8.63 -9.87 -23.49
C THR A 394 -7.26 -9.69 -22.87
N ALA A 395 -6.31 -10.60 -23.13
CA ALA A 395 -4.93 -10.53 -22.62
C ALA A 395 -3.99 -9.58 -23.37
N VAL A 396 -4.50 -8.84 -24.37
CA VAL A 396 -3.71 -7.83 -25.07
C VAL A 396 -3.51 -6.57 -24.23
N GLU A 397 -4.21 -6.44 -23.09
CA GLU A 397 -4.02 -5.35 -22.11
C GLU A 397 -4.11 -3.94 -22.71
N LYS A 398 -4.94 -3.73 -23.74
CA LYS A 398 -5.14 -2.40 -24.34
C LYS A 398 -5.95 -1.51 -23.41
N GLY A 399 -5.53 -0.26 -23.27
CA GLY A 399 -6.24 0.75 -22.50
C GLY A 399 -5.34 1.47 -21.49
N HIS A 400 -5.99 2.07 -20.50
CA HIS A 400 -5.33 2.81 -19.44
C HIS A 400 -4.91 1.86 -18.31
N HIS A 401 -3.64 1.94 -17.94
CA HIS A 401 -3.09 1.27 -16.77
C HIS A 401 -2.58 2.29 -15.76
N SER A 402 -2.75 1.98 -14.47
CA SER A 402 -2.30 2.83 -13.37
C SER A 402 -1.67 1.96 -12.29
N TYR A 403 -0.43 2.26 -11.95
CA TYR A 403 0.33 1.56 -10.92
C TYR A 403 0.84 2.54 -9.90
N ARG A 404 0.78 2.14 -8.62
CA ARG A 404 1.31 2.89 -7.50
C ARG A 404 2.31 2.03 -6.76
N TYR A 405 3.47 2.61 -6.46
CA TYR A 405 4.55 1.94 -5.78
C TYR A 405 5.32 2.93 -4.92
N CYS A 406 6.02 2.39 -3.93
CA CYS A 406 6.79 3.16 -2.98
C CYS A 406 8.21 2.62 -2.92
N ILE A 407 9.20 3.50 -2.85
CA ILE A 407 10.60 3.16 -2.59
C ILE A 407 11.07 3.85 -1.30
N SER A 408 11.79 3.10 -0.47
CA SER A 408 12.44 3.64 0.73
C SER A 408 13.74 2.90 1.00
N SER A 409 14.65 3.55 1.71
CA SER A 409 15.90 2.96 2.18
C SER A 409 15.90 2.81 3.68
N HIS A 410 16.68 1.85 4.13
CA HIS A 410 16.91 1.57 5.54
C HIS A 410 18.39 1.26 5.79
N HIS A 411 18.79 1.40 7.05
CA HIS A 411 20.06 0.88 7.54
C HIS A 411 19.92 -0.62 7.81
N GLY A 412 21.01 -1.37 7.68
CA GLY A 412 21.04 -2.81 7.99
C GLY A 412 20.18 -3.61 7.01
N ASP A 413 19.42 -4.58 7.55
CA ASP A 413 18.57 -5.46 6.76
C ASP A 413 17.07 -5.06 6.80
N TRP A 414 16.23 -5.83 6.11
CA TRP A 414 14.79 -5.59 6.06
C TRP A 414 14.09 -5.62 7.44
N ARG A 415 14.69 -6.26 8.46
CA ARG A 415 14.19 -6.31 9.85
C ARG A 415 14.46 -5.00 10.57
N ASP A 416 15.67 -4.47 10.40
CA ASP A 416 16.06 -3.15 10.93
C ASP A 416 15.24 -2.04 10.27
N GLY A 417 14.92 -2.21 8.98
CA GLY A 417 14.14 -1.26 8.20
C GLY A 417 12.62 -1.31 8.40
N ASP A 418 12.09 -2.25 9.18
CA ASP A 418 10.66 -2.48 9.35
C ASP A 418 9.89 -2.55 8.01
N VAL A 419 10.48 -3.20 6.99
CA VAL A 419 10.01 -3.11 5.59
C VAL A 419 8.55 -3.54 5.42
N TRP A 420 8.10 -4.57 6.16
CA TRP A 420 6.70 -5.00 6.13
C TRP A 420 5.73 -3.93 6.63
N ARG A 421 6.16 -3.04 7.55
CA ARG A 421 5.33 -1.94 8.05
C ARG A 421 5.16 -0.90 6.97
N ILE A 422 6.26 -0.47 6.35
CA ILE A 422 6.20 0.54 5.28
C ILE A 422 5.35 0.03 4.12
N SER A 423 5.51 -1.25 3.73
CA SER A 423 4.65 -1.87 2.72
C SER A 423 3.18 -1.92 3.16
N HIS A 424 2.89 -2.26 4.41
CA HIS A 424 1.52 -2.30 4.93
C HIS A 424 0.87 -0.91 4.95
N GLU A 425 1.59 0.12 5.41
CA GLU A 425 1.15 1.52 5.44
C GLU A 425 0.93 2.08 4.04
N HIS A 426 1.83 1.75 3.10
CA HIS A 426 1.66 2.09 1.69
C HIS A 426 0.42 1.40 1.09
N ARG A 427 0.15 0.13 1.44
CA ARG A 427 -1.02 -0.61 0.95
C ARG A 427 -2.34 -0.07 1.53
N LEU A 428 -2.36 0.25 2.81
CA LEU A 428 -3.55 0.66 3.56
C LEU A 428 -3.38 2.09 4.08
N PRO A 429 -4.01 3.10 3.46
CA PRO A 429 -3.91 4.48 3.94
C PRO A 429 -4.61 4.65 5.30
N LEU A 430 -4.29 5.75 6.00
CA LEU A 430 -5.16 6.26 7.06
C LEU A 430 -6.52 6.64 6.44
N ILE A 431 -7.61 6.37 7.16
CA ILE A 431 -8.97 6.64 6.68
C ILE A 431 -9.50 7.84 7.45
N ALA A 432 -9.86 8.90 6.76
CA ALA A 432 -10.50 10.06 7.38
C ALA A 432 -11.98 10.10 7.07
N TYR A 433 -12.80 10.38 8.07
CA TYR A 433 -14.25 10.47 7.94
C TYR A 433 -14.77 11.73 8.63
N PRO A 434 -15.66 12.51 8.01
CA PRO A 434 -16.17 13.75 8.58
C PRO A 434 -17.01 13.49 9.84
N LEU A 435 -16.86 14.35 10.84
CA LEU A 435 -17.67 14.36 12.06
C LEU A 435 -18.77 15.42 11.94
N ASP A 436 -20.01 14.99 12.13
CA ASP A 436 -21.22 15.80 12.02
C ASP A 436 -22.08 15.73 13.29
N ASP A 437 -23.28 16.31 13.27
CA ASP A 437 -24.23 16.32 14.40
C ASP A 437 -24.66 14.91 14.88
N SER A 438 -24.41 13.86 14.09
CA SER A 438 -24.63 12.47 14.51
C SER A 438 -23.50 11.92 15.38
N SER A 439 -22.36 12.61 15.43
CA SER A 439 -21.16 12.25 16.18
C SER A 439 -21.29 12.66 17.64
N ARG A 440 -21.82 11.74 18.45
CA ARG A 440 -22.19 11.96 19.86
C ARG A 440 -21.25 11.26 20.85
N GLY A 441 -20.04 10.95 20.41
CA GLY A 441 -19.01 10.36 21.26
C GLY A 441 -18.49 11.33 22.32
N ASP A 442 -17.85 10.76 23.34
CA ASP A 442 -17.21 11.54 24.41
C ASP A 442 -15.68 11.61 24.27
N THR A 443 -15.08 10.77 23.41
CA THR A 443 -13.63 10.66 23.25
C THR A 443 -13.16 11.22 21.91
N VAL A 444 -12.02 11.90 21.93
CA VAL A 444 -11.38 12.53 20.77
C VAL A 444 -10.26 11.66 20.18
N GLU A 445 -9.83 10.65 20.93
CA GLU A 445 -8.89 9.62 20.51
C GLU A 445 -9.24 8.31 21.21
N GLY A 446 -8.90 7.19 20.57
CA GLY A 446 -9.18 5.87 21.09
C GLY A 446 -8.36 4.79 20.39
N SER A 447 -8.16 3.67 21.07
CA SER A 447 -7.51 2.49 20.50
C SER A 447 -8.25 1.25 20.99
N MET A 448 -8.69 0.41 20.05
CA MET A 448 -9.41 -0.82 20.39
C MET A 448 -8.46 -1.90 20.93
N LEU A 449 -7.24 -1.92 20.39
CA LEU A 449 -6.22 -2.89 20.73
C LEU A 449 -4.83 -2.24 20.60
N ARG A 450 -4.04 -2.34 21.67
CA ARG A 450 -2.62 -2.00 21.70
C ARG A 450 -1.78 -3.26 21.88
N ILE A 451 -0.66 -3.32 21.18
CA ILE A 451 0.31 -4.43 21.25
C ILE A 451 1.62 -3.87 21.82
N ASN A 452 2.09 -4.46 22.91
CA ASN A 452 3.39 -4.14 23.51
C ASN A 452 4.29 -5.38 23.50
N GLY A 453 5.60 -5.22 23.32
CA GLY A 453 6.56 -6.33 23.23
C GLY A 453 6.89 -6.68 21.79
N ASN A 454 6.91 -7.97 21.43
CA ASN A 454 7.16 -8.39 20.06
C ASN A 454 6.11 -7.77 19.12
N GLU A 455 6.57 -7.24 18.00
CA GLU A 455 5.71 -6.57 17.03
C GLU A 455 4.94 -7.60 16.23
N LEU A 456 3.63 -7.40 16.12
CA LEU A 456 2.74 -8.34 15.47
C LEU A 456 1.97 -7.64 14.36
N MET A 457 1.92 -8.25 13.17
CA MET A 457 1.06 -7.77 12.11
C MET A 457 -0.31 -8.41 12.24
N ILE A 458 -1.33 -7.57 12.39
CA ILE A 458 -2.72 -8.02 12.38
C ILE A 458 -3.18 -8.34 10.95
N THR A 459 -3.89 -9.46 10.80
CA THR A 459 -4.40 -9.94 9.50
C THR A 459 -5.88 -10.26 9.54
N CYS A 460 -6.46 -10.39 10.72
CA CYS A 460 -7.90 -10.52 10.93
C CYS A 460 -8.27 -9.83 12.24
N PHE A 461 -9.32 -9.02 12.20
CA PHE A 461 -10.07 -8.60 13.38
C PHE A 461 -11.53 -8.56 12.95
N LYS A 462 -12.33 -9.55 13.36
CA LYS A 462 -13.72 -9.65 12.93
C LYS A 462 -14.64 -10.06 14.07
N PRO A 463 -15.89 -9.54 14.11
CA PRO A 463 -16.90 -10.02 15.03
C PRO A 463 -17.36 -11.45 14.67
N THR A 464 -17.82 -12.18 15.68
CA THR A 464 -18.47 -13.49 15.53
C THR A 464 -19.99 -13.37 15.58
N GLN A 465 -20.68 -14.51 15.52
CA GLN A 465 -22.14 -14.62 15.75
C GLN A 465 -22.57 -14.31 17.18
N ARG A 466 -21.62 -14.32 18.14
CA ARG A 466 -21.88 -13.98 19.53
C ARG A 466 -21.56 -12.51 19.73
N GLU A 467 -22.43 -11.85 20.48
CA GLU A 467 -22.27 -10.46 20.86
C GLU A 467 -20.95 -10.27 21.64
N ASN A 468 -20.22 -9.20 21.33
CA ASN A 468 -18.93 -8.85 21.93
C ASN A 468 -17.86 -9.96 21.91
N GLU A 469 -17.97 -10.93 20.99
CA GLU A 469 -16.95 -11.96 20.76
C GLU A 469 -16.32 -11.77 19.38
N TYR A 470 -14.99 -11.75 19.34
CA TYR A 470 -14.18 -11.42 18.17
C TYR A 470 -13.14 -12.49 17.89
N ILE A 471 -12.81 -12.65 16.60
CA ILE A 471 -11.64 -13.39 16.15
C ILE A 471 -10.56 -12.39 15.77
N ILE A 472 -9.37 -12.57 16.35
CA ILE A 472 -8.22 -11.71 16.09
C ILE A 472 -7.04 -12.59 15.70
N ARG A 473 -6.42 -12.31 14.55
CA ARG A 473 -5.29 -13.07 14.03
C ARG A 473 -4.11 -12.16 13.78
N PHE A 474 -2.96 -12.62 14.25
CA PHE A 474 -1.68 -11.98 14.05
C PHE A 474 -0.68 -12.96 13.43
N TYR A 475 0.37 -12.42 12.84
CA TYR A 475 1.61 -13.16 12.66
C TYR A 475 2.81 -12.31 13.09
N GLU A 476 3.87 -13.01 13.47
CA GLU A 476 5.16 -12.41 13.79
C GLU A 476 5.99 -12.28 12.49
N PRO A 477 6.35 -11.06 12.05
CA PRO A 477 6.94 -10.85 10.73
C PRO A 477 8.48 -10.96 10.68
N LYS A 478 9.20 -10.80 11.80
CA LYS A 478 10.67 -10.69 11.83
C LYS A 478 11.39 -12.03 11.97
N GLY A 479 10.70 -13.08 12.42
CA GLY A 479 11.32 -14.34 12.82
C GLY A 479 11.84 -14.30 14.27
N GLU A 480 11.25 -13.46 15.12
CA GLU A 480 11.62 -13.31 16.52
C GLU A 480 10.69 -14.10 17.45
N SER A 481 11.26 -14.72 18.48
CA SER A 481 10.48 -15.35 19.55
C SER A 481 10.46 -14.47 20.79
N GLY A 482 9.41 -14.58 21.60
CA GLY A 482 9.25 -13.74 22.77
C GLY A 482 7.82 -13.74 23.31
N LYS A 483 7.39 -12.57 23.75
CA LYS A 483 6.06 -12.36 24.33
C LYS A 483 5.50 -11.03 23.82
N SER A 484 4.19 -11.02 23.59
CA SER A 484 3.45 -9.79 23.31
C SER A 484 2.31 -9.66 24.30
N GLU A 485 2.16 -8.47 24.86
CA GLU A 485 1.00 -8.10 25.67
C GLU A 485 -0.02 -7.39 24.78
N LEU A 486 -1.24 -7.92 24.75
CA LEU A 486 -2.39 -7.31 24.10
C LEU A 486 -3.22 -6.57 25.16
N SER A 487 -3.44 -5.28 24.94
CA SER A 487 -4.28 -4.44 25.80
C SER A 487 -5.52 -3.96 25.04
N PHE A 488 -6.69 -4.35 25.51
CA PHE A 488 -7.98 -3.98 24.92
C PHE A 488 -8.55 -2.72 25.56
N SER A 489 -9.42 -1.99 24.86
CA SER A 489 -10.18 -0.86 25.43
C SER A 489 -11.21 -1.29 26.49
N ARG A 490 -11.57 -2.58 26.51
CA ARG A 490 -12.61 -3.15 27.39
C ARG A 490 -12.08 -4.29 28.25
N VAL A 491 -12.81 -4.60 29.32
CA VAL A 491 -12.49 -5.74 30.19
C VAL A 491 -12.65 -7.04 29.42
N ILE A 492 -11.68 -7.94 29.54
CA ILE A 492 -11.75 -9.25 28.93
C ILE A 492 -12.63 -10.16 29.79
N GLN A 493 -13.59 -10.85 29.16
CA GLN A 493 -14.40 -11.89 29.80
C GLN A 493 -13.85 -13.30 29.54
N SER A 494 -13.30 -13.53 28.35
CA SER A 494 -12.57 -14.77 28.04
C SER A 494 -11.60 -14.60 26.87
N VAL A 495 -10.53 -15.38 26.88
CA VAL A 495 -9.57 -15.51 25.76
C VAL A 495 -9.27 -16.98 25.52
N ARG A 496 -9.42 -17.41 24.28
CA ARG A 496 -9.05 -18.76 23.83
C ARG A 496 -8.11 -18.67 22.65
N LEU A 497 -7.09 -19.53 22.63
CA LEU A 497 -6.34 -19.85 21.42
C LEU A 497 -7.21 -20.73 20.54
N VAL A 498 -7.30 -20.37 19.26
CA VAL A 498 -8.05 -21.12 18.25
C VAL A 498 -7.17 -21.40 17.04
N ASP A 499 -7.49 -22.45 16.28
CA ASP A 499 -6.85 -22.75 15.01
C ASP A 499 -7.33 -21.79 13.90
N LEU A 500 -6.80 -21.96 12.67
CA LEU A 500 -7.19 -21.12 11.54
C LEU A 500 -8.67 -21.29 11.13
N CYS A 501 -9.31 -22.39 11.54
CA CYS A 501 -10.72 -22.70 11.37
C CYS A 501 -11.56 -22.30 12.60
N GLU A 502 -10.99 -21.53 13.53
CA GLU A 502 -11.65 -21.01 14.72
C GLU A 502 -12.10 -22.10 15.71
N LYS A 503 -11.46 -23.27 15.69
CA LYS A 503 -11.70 -24.33 16.68
C LYS A 503 -10.80 -24.13 17.89
N ASP A 504 -11.33 -24.36 19.08
CA ASP A 504 -10.59 -24.16 20.33
C ASP A 504 -9.37 -25.09 20.42
N VAL A 505 -8.21 -24.51 20.73
CA VAL A 505 -6.91 -25.20 20.90
C VAL A 505 -6.42 -25.08 22.35
N GLY A 506 -6.72 -23.96 23.02
CA GLY A 506 -6.33 -23.76 24.42
C GLY A 506 -6.94 -22.52 25.06
N GLU A 507 -6.78 -22.39 26.37
CA GLU A 507 -7.17 -21.19 27.13
C GLU A 507 -5.92 -20.37 27.49
N LEU A 508 -6.08 -19.04 27.54
CA LEU A 508 -5.04 -18.12 27.98
C LEU A 508 -5.46 -17.42 29.27
N THR A 509 -4.49 -17.18 30.15
CA THR A 509 -4.70 -16.37 31.35
C THR A 509 -4.64 -14.89 31.00
N PHE A 510 -5.57 -14.11 31.53
CA PHE A 510 -5.66 -12.66 31.32
C PHE A 510 -5.87 -11.92 32.65
N SER A 511 -5.60 -10.62 32.67
CA SER A 511 -5.79 -9.75 33.83
C SER A 511 -6.46 -8.44 33.42
N GLY A 512 -7.71 -8.23 33.84
CA GLY A 512 -8.49 -7.06 33.46
C GLY A 512 -8.70 -6.99 31.95
N ASN A 513 -8.07 -6.01 31.30
CA ASN A 513 -8.10 -5.80 29.85
C ASN A 513 -6.83 -6.27 29.13
N ARG A 514 -5.94 -7.00 29.81
CA ARG A 514 -4.64 -7.42 29.27
C ARG A 514 -4.52 -8.92 29.18
N VAL A 515 -3.92 -9.40 28.10
CA VAL A 515 -3.52 -10.80 27.92
C VAL A 515 -2.11 -10.86 27.34
N GLU A 516 -1.27 -11.69 27.93
CA GLU A 516 0.07 -11.98 27.42
C GLU A 516 0.00 -13.24 26.54
N ILE A 517 0.59 -13.16 25.35
CA ILE A 517 0.69 -14.29 24.43
C ILE A 517 2.16 -14.64 24.18
N PRO A 518 2.53 -15.94 24.26
CA PRO A 518 3.83 -16.39 23.79
C PRO A 518 3.86 -16.33 22.26
N ILE A 519 4.98 -15.87 21.71
CA ILE A 519 5.19 -15.74 20.28
C ILE A 519 6.44 -16.54 19.91
N ASP A 520 6.29 -17.48 18.97
CA ASP A 520 7.41 -18.12 18.32
C ASP A 520 7.74 -17.39 17.01
N ALA A 521 8.98 -17.52 16.54
CA ALA A 521 9.42 -16.97 15.26
C ALA A 521 8.47 -17.37 14.12
N TYR A 522 7.98 -16.40 13.35
CA TYR A 522 7.04 -16.60 12.23
C TYR A 522 5.72 -17.28 12.61
N SER A 523 5.36 -17.31 13.89
CA SER A 523 4.11 -17.94 14.33
C SER A 523 2.88 -17.15 13.90
N ILE A 524 1.81 -17.88 13.58
CA ILE A 524 0.47 -17.33 13.39
C ILE A 524 -0.34 -17.61 14.65
N VAL A 525 -0.82 -16.55 15.30
CA VAL A 525 -1.60 -16.66 16.53
C VAL A 525 -3.03 -16.18 16.24
N THR A 526 -4.01 -17.04 16.49
CA THR A 526 -5.43 -16.67 16.39
C THR A 526 -6.09 -16.79 17.76
N LEU A 527 -6.77 -15.72 18.16
CA LEU A 527 -7.48 -15.60 19.43
C LEU A 527 -8.98 -15.46 19.18
N ARG A 528 -9.77 -16.15 19.99
CA ARG A 528 -11.17 -15.83 20.23
C ARG A 528 -11.25 -15.06 21.55
N VAL A 529 -11.71 -13.81 21.49
CA VAL A 529 -11.78 -12.91 22.64
C VAL A 529 -13.22 -12.47 22.85
N SER A 530 -13.73 -12.61 24.07
CA SER A 530 -15.00 -12.01 24.48
C SER A 530 -14.73 -10.83 25.42
N LEU A 531 -15.34 -9.69 25.09
CA LEU A 531 -15.14 -8.42 25.80
C LEU A 531 -16.42 -8.03 26.56
N GLY A 532 -16.24 -7.44 27.73
CA GLY A 532 -17.31 -6.94 28.59
C GLY A 532 -17.53 -5.43 28.43
N ASP A 533 -17.90 -4.79 29.54
CA ASP A 533 -18.12 -3.34 29.59
C ASP A 533 -16.79 -2.55 29.50
N GLU A 534 -16.92 -1.25 29.27
CA GLU A 534 -15.81 -0.30 29.29
C GLU A 534 -15.13 -0.27 30.66
N LEU A 535 -13.81 -0.02 30.65
CA LEU A 535 -13.03 0.16 31.87
C LEU A 535 -13.52 1.42 32.60
N GLN A 536 -14.00 1.27 33.83
CA GLN A 536 -14.37 2.39 34.72
C GLN A 536 -13.17 3.22 35.15
#